data_AF-A0A530BC52-F1
#
_entry.id   AF-A0A530BC52-F1
#
_cell.length_a   1.000
_cell.length_b   1.000
_cell.length_c   1.000
_cell.angle_alpha   90.00
_cell.angle_beta   90.00
_cell.angle_gamma   90.00
#
_symmetry.space_group_name_H-M   'P 1'
#
loop_
_entity.id
_entity.type
_entity.pdbx_description
1 polymer ?
#
loop_
_entity_poly.entity_id
_entity_poly.type
_entity_poly.pdbx_seq_one_letter_code
_entity_poly.pdbx_strand_id
1 'polypeptide(L)'
;MSFRIDPRLPLTGEVRRILADEIGRAISHLETAREKPEQGLHKCRKRLKSVRALLRLVRSGDEPFCRTENECYKQVSALLAGPREATALI
;
A
#
# COMPACT_ATOMS: atom_id res chain seq x y z
N MET A 1 2.20 -4.72 10.60
CA MET A 1 1.77 -5.62 9.50
C MET A 1 2.88 -6.64 9.36
N SER A 2 2.58 -7.93 9.49
CA SER A 2 3.55 -9.00 9.25
C SER A 2 3.29 -9.59 7.86
N PHE A 3 4.32 -9.63 7.03
CA PHE A 3 4.29 -10.38 5.79
C PHE A 3 4.72 -11.82 6.09
N ARG A 4 4.14 -12.78 5.39
CA ARG A 4 4.62 -14.17 5.37
C ARG A 4 5.12 -14.47 3.97
N ILE A 5 6.39 -14.81 3.88
CA ILE A 5 7.08 -15.24 2.67
C ILE A 5 7.47 -16.70 2.91
N ASP A 6 6.98 -17.63 2.09
CA ASP A 6 7.45 -19.03 2.10
C ASP A 6 8.80 -19.10 1.36
N PRO A 7 9.93 -19.40 2.04
CA PRO A 7 11.24 -19.45 1.41
C PRO A 7 11.40 -20.61 0.42
N ARG A 8 10.46 -21.56 0.38
CA ARG A 8 10.45 -22.66 -0.58
C ARG A 8 9.83 -22.27 -1.92
N LEU A 9 9.16 -21.12 -1.99
CA LEU A 9 8.55 -20.60 -3.21
C LEU A 9 9.45 -19.52 -3.84
N PRO A 10 9.36 -19.30 -5.17
CA PRO A 10 10.08 -18.20 -5.80
C PRO A 10 9.71 -16.85 -5.17
N LEU A 11 10.73 -16.11 -4.71
CA LEU A 11 10.56 -14.83 -4.01
C LEU A 11 9.66 -13.86 -4.79
N THR A 12 9.88 -13.73 -6.10
CA THR A 12 9.06 -12.88 -6.97
C THR A 12 7.57 -13.25 -6.94
N GLY A 13 7.26 -14.54 -6.85
CA GLY A 13 5.88 -15.03 -6.74
C GLY A 13 5.24 -14.64 -5.41
N GLU A 14 5.97 -14.82 -4.30
CA GLU A 14 5.51 -14.44 -2.97
C GLU A 14 5.32 -12.93 -2.83
N VAL A 15 6.26 -12.15 -3.35
CA VAL A 15 6.18 -10.68 -3.35
C VAL A 15 4.96 -10.21 -4.16
N ARG A 16 4.75 -10.78 -5.36
CA ARG A 16 3.58 -10.48 -6.19
C ARG A 16 2.28 -10.83 -5.46
N ARG A 17 2.22 -11.98 -4.79
CA ARG A 17 1.04 -12.41 -4.01
C ARG A 17 0.72 -11.42 -2.89
N ILE A 18 1.72 -11.04 -2.09
CA ILE A 18 1.54 -10.09 -0.98
C ILE A 18 1.14 -8.71 -1.51
N LEU A 19 1.79 -8.25 -2.59
CA LEU A 19 1.48 -6.98 -3.22
C LEU A 19 0.02 -6.95 -3.71
N ALA A 20 -0.43 -7.99 -4.41
CA ALA A 20 -1.80 -8.11 -4.89
C ALA A 20 -2.84 -8.13 -3.75
N ASP A 21 -2.58 -8.85 -2.65
CA ASP A 21 -3.47 -8.88 -1.47
C ASP A 21 -3.58 -7.49 -0.82
N GLU A 22 -2.46 -6.78 -0.62
CA GLU A 22 -2.50 -5.45 -0.03
C GLU A 22 -3.17 -4.42 -0.94
N ILE A 23 -2.98 -4.49 -2.26
CA ILE A 23 -3.68 -3.64 -3.24
C ILE A 23 -5.18 -3.95 -3.26
N GLY A 24 -5.56 -5.23 -3.30
CA GLY A 24 -6.96 -5.64 -3.27
C GLY A 24 -7.68 -5.12 -2.02
N ARG A 25 -7.03 -5.23 -0.85
CA ARG A 25 -7.54 -4.64 0.41
C ARG A 25 -7.62 -3.12 0.36
N ALA A 26 -6.65 -2.45 -0.26
CA ALA A 26 -6.69 -1.00 -0.43
C ALA A 26 -7.93 -0.59 -1.24
N ILE A 27 -8.20 -1.28 -2.35
CA ILE A 27 -9.39 -1.06 -3.19
C ILE A 27 -10.68 -1.30 -2.38
N SER A 28 -10.80 -2.41 -1.64
CA SER A 28 -11.97 -2.67 -0.78
C SER A 28 -12.19 -1.56 0.27
N HIS A 29 -11.11 -0.99 0.81
CA HIS A 29 -11.19 0.12 1.76
C HIS A 29 -11.59 1.44 1.08
N LEU A 30 -11.21 1.67 -0.18
CA LEU A 30 -11.69 2.80 -0.98
C LEU A 30 -13.19 2.70 -1.25
N GLU A 31 -13.70 1.50 -1.56
CA GLU A 31 -15.15 1.29 -1.71
C GLU A 31 -15.89 1.58 -0.40
N THR A 32 -15.36 1.11 0.73
CA THR A 32 -15.90 1.44 2.07
C THR A 32 -15.88 2.95 2.35
N ALA A 33 -14.91 3.69 1.79
CA ALA A 33 -14.79 5.12 2.00
C ALA A 33 -15.95 5.93 1.38
N ARG A 34 -16.73 5.33 0.47
CA ARG A 34 -17.95 5.97 -0.07
C ARG A 34 -19.01 6.19 1.01
N GLU A 35 -19.12 5.26 1.94
CA GLU A 35 -20.07 5.33 3.06
C GLU A 35 -19.40 5.88 4.34
N LYS A 36 -18.13 5.51 4.58
CA LYS A 36 -17.38 5.85 5.79
C LYS A 36 -16.01 6.42 5.43
N PRO A 37 -15.94 7.71 5.00
CA PRO A 37 -14.74 8.30 4.41
C PRO A 37 -13.49 8.18 5.29
N GLU A 38 -13.56 8.62 6.55
CA GLU A 38 -12.38 8.63 7.42
C GLU A 38 -11.81 7.24 7.66
N GLN A 39 -12.69 6.29 8.00
CA GLN A 39 -12.27 4.93 8.29
C GLN A 39 -11.74 4.22 7.04
N GLY A 40 -12.44 4.36 5.91
CA GLY A 40 -12.04 3.76 4.63
C GLY A 40 -10.70 4.31 4.14
N LEU A 41 -10.53 5.64 4.14
CA LEU A 41 -9.28 6.30 3.73
C LEU A 41 -8.13 5.95 4.67
N HIS A 42 -8.34 5.98 5.99
CA HIS A 42 -7.30 5.59 6.96
C HIS A 42 -6.82 4.15 6.73
N LYS A 43 -7.76 3.20 6.58
CA LYS A 43 -7.43 1.80 6.31
C LYS A 43 -6.75 1.63 4.95
N CYS A 44 -7.19 2.34 3.90
CA CYS A 44 -6.55 2.34 2.59
C CYS A 44 -5.08 2.83 2.66
N ARG A 45 -4.83 3.98 3.30
CA ARG A 45 -3.47 4.52 3.48
C ARG A 45 -2.57 3.54 4.23
N LYS A 46 -3.12 2.81 5.20
CA LYS A 46 -2.38 1.76 5.93
C LYS A 46 -1.91 0.64 4.98
N ARG A 47 -2.72 0.25 3.98
CA ARG A 47 -2.36 -0.75 2.97
C ARG A 47 -1.29 -0.22 2.01
N LEU A 48 -1.42 1.01 1.53
CA LEU A 48 -0.40 1.64 0.69
C LEU A 48 0.96 1.77 1.41
N LYS A 49 0.94 2.05 2.72
CA LYS A 49 2.16 2.03 3.55
C LYS A 49 2.81 0.63 3.58
N SER A 50 2.01 -0.43 3.64
CA SER A 50 2.51 -1.81 3.58
C SER A 50 3.10 -2.16 2.22
N VAL A 51 2.44 -1.78 1.13
CA VAL A 51 2.96 -1.95 -0.24
C VAL A 51 4.35 -1.32 -0.36
N ARG A 52 4.50 -0.07 0.06
CA ARG A 52 5.79 0.64 0.04
C ARG A 52 6.85 -0.01 0.94
N ALA A 53 6.45 -0.56 2.08
CA ALA A 53 7.34 -1.31 2.96
C ALA A 53 7.84 -2.61 2.30
N LEU A 54 6.97 -3.32 1.58
CA LEU A 54 7.33 -4.53 0.83
C LEU A 54 8.30 -4.20 -0.32
N LEU A 55 8.03 -3.15 -1.12
CA LEU A 55 8.93 -2.71 -2.18
C LEU A 55 10.31 -2.33 -1.65
N ARG A 56 10.36 -1.68 -0.47
CA ARG A 56 11.63 -1.37 0.19
C ARG A 56 12.39 -2.64 0.62
N LEU A 57 11.68 -3.68 1.07
CA LEU A 57 12.30 -4.95 1.49
C LEU A 57 12.99 -5.66 0.33
N VAL A 58 12.42 -5.58 -0.87
CA VAL A 58 12.89 -6.31 -2.06
C VAL A 58 13.75 -5.47 -3.01
N ARG A 59 14.03 -4.21 -2.63
CA ARG A 59 14.70 -3.23 -3.49
C ARG A 59 16.03 -3.70 -4.08
N SER A 60 16.80 -4.50 -3.35
CA SER A 60 18.08 -5.01 -3.85
C SER A 60 17.95 -5.99 -5.02
N GLY A 61 16.76 -6.56 -5.25
CA GLY A 61 16.51 -7.45 -6.38
C GLY A 61 16.24 -6.72 -7.70
N ASP A 62 15.65 -5.52 -7.65
CA ASP A 62 15.40 -4.67 -8.81
C ASP A 62 15.13 -3.23 -8.33
N GLU A 63 16.20 -2.45 -8.21
CA GLU A 63 16.13 -1.10 -7.67
C GLU A 63 15.35 -0.12 -8.57
N PRO A 64 15.58 -0.08 -9.91
CA PRO A 64 14.82 0.78 -10.81
C PRO A 64 13.30 0.51 -10.76
N PHE A 65 12.89 -0.76 -10.75
CA PHE A 65 11.49 -1.14 -10.61
C PHE A 65 10.92 -0.69 -9.28
N CYS A 66 11.59 -1.04 -8.17
CA CYS A 66 11.09 -0.73 -6.83
C CYS A 66 10.98 0.79 -6.58
N ARG A 67 11.89 1.58 -7.15
CA ARG A 67 11.84 3.04 -7.08
C ARG A 67 10.63 3.59 -7.85
N THR A 68 10.43 3.13 -9.08
CA THR A 68 9.30 3.54 -9.94
C THR A 68 7.96 3.22 -9.28
N GLU A 69 7.79 1.98 -8.83
CA GLU A 69 6.57 1.54 -8.15
C GLU A 69 6.35 2.30 -6.83
N ASN A 70 7.39 2.49 -6.02
CA ASN A 70 7.24 3.22 -4.76
C ASN A 70 6.80 4.69 -4.98
N GLU A 71 7.32 5.36 -6.01
CA GLU A 71 6.84 6.72 -6.33
C GLU A 71 5.39 6.72 -6.81
N CYS A 72 4.95 5.73 -7.59
CA CYS A 72 3.54 5.57 -7.96
C CYS A 72 2.64 5.47 -6.71
N TYR A 73 2.92 4.54 -5.78
CA TYR A 73 2.11 4.38 -4.56
C TYR A 73 2.20 5.58 -3.61
N LYS A 74 3.32 6.30 -3.62
CA LYS A 74 3.46 7.56 -2.87
C LYS A 74 2.56 8.66 -3.44
N GLN A 75 2.50 8.80 -4.77
CA GLN A 75 1.59 9.74 -5.43
C GLN A 75 0.13 9.39 -5.14
N VAL A 76 -0.26 8.11 -5.25
CA VAL A 76 -1.61 7.66 -4.87
C VAL A 76 -1.92 8.01 -3.41
N SER A 77 -0.98 7.76 -2.50
CA SER A 77 -1.16 8.10 -1.08
C SER A 77 -1.37 9.61 -0.86
N ALA A 78 -0.67 10.46 -1.62
CA ALA A 78 -0.81 11.91 -1.54
C ALA A 78 -2.17 12.40 -2.07
N LEU A 79 -2.68 11.82 -3.16
CA LEU A 79 -4.02 12.11 -3.68
C LEU A 79 -5.11 11.77 -2.65
N LEU A 80 -4.91 10.68 -1.90
CA LEU A 80 -5.82 10.28 -0.83
C LEU A 80 -5.69 11.11 0.44
N ALA A 81 -4.67 11.98 0.57
CA ALA A 81 -4.53 12.84 1.74
C ALA A 81 -5.53 14.00 1.72
N GLY A 82 -5.82 14.59 0.54
CA GLY A 82 -6.78 15.68 0.36
C GLY A 82 -6.54 16.92 1.26
N PRO A 83 -7.29 18.02 1.09
CA PRO A 83 -7.10 19.25 1.88
C PRO A 83 -7.50 19.15 3.36
N ARG A 84 -7.97 17.98 3.82
CA ARG A 84 -8.68 17.77 5.09
C ARG A 84 -7.85 17.18 6.24
N GLU A 85 -6.52 17.18 6.15
CA GLU A 85 -5.74 17.07 7.41
C GLU A 85 -6.05 18.25 8.37
N ALA A 86 -6.66 19.34 7.89
CA ALA A 86 -7.23 20.41 8.71
C ALA A 86 -8.43 20.01 9.59
N THR A 87 -9.08 18.87 9.35
CA THR A 87 -10.24 18.41 10.17
C THR A 87 -9.82 17.43 11.28
N ALA A 88 -8.58 16.94 11.26
CA ALA A 88 -8.02 16.14 12.35
C ALA A 88 -7.48 16.99 13.52
N LEU A 89 -7.80 18.30 13.54
CA LEU A 89 -7.40 19.27 14.54
C LEU A 89 -8.57 19.73 15.43
N ILE A 90 -9.55 18.87 15.69
CA ILE A 90 -10.63 19.09 16.67
C ILE A 90 -10.54 18.02 17.75
#